data_AF-A0A8T1PIF5-F1
#
_entry.id   AF-A0A8T1PIF5-F1
#
_cell.length_a   1.000
_cell.length_b   1.000
_cell.length_c   1.000
_cell.angle_alpha   90.00
_cell.angle_beta   90.00
_cell.angle_gamma   90.00
#
_symmetry.space_group_name_H-M   'P 1'
#
loop_
_entity.id
_entity.type
_entity.pdbx_description
1 polymer ?
#
loop_
_entity_poly.entity_id
_entity_poly.type
_entity_poly.pdbx_seq_one_letter_code
_entity_poly.pdbx_strand_id
1 'polypeptide(L)'
;MGCASKRTLRIVQWAEWKIEYFVRLAKENGPSYETDSALRAASICVQASLSYCSMLDSQGLKLSKLLLVLLRPYIEEVLELNFRRARRLIFDLVELDENLFSPHSAASLSAFATSSEGILVESGMRFMYIVEDILEQLTPLAIMHFGGNVLSKISQLFDKYMDALIKALSGPSDDDNFIELKEAIPYRAETDSEQLAILGIAFTILDELLPNAVMIIWKRQNESNEPKSGPAENVVPGTGSTIELKDWKRHLQHSFDKLKDHFCRQYVVSFIYASEGKTRLDAQIYLNAGEDLYWGSDPLPSLPFQALFAKLQQLSTVAEDVLHGKDKLQKSLLARLTETVVIWLSDEQEFWGVFEDDSAPLQPLGLQQLILDMHFTVEIARFAGYPSRNVHQSASAIIARAIRTFSARGIDPQSALPEDEWFVEAAKSAINKLLEPGSDTSEVDEDHIILPDDEIVTDSDESASSLSTLESFESFASASMGELDSPIFTDPEN
;
A
#
# COMPACT_ATOMS: atom_id res chain seq x y z
N MET A 1 0.97 27.01 -62.23
CA MET A 1 0.72 26.44 -60.88
C MET A 1 1.95 25.80 -60.22
N GLY A 2 2.91 25.16 -60.91
CA GLY A 2 4.04 24.47 -60.26
C GLY A 2 5.15 25.31 -59.59
N CYS A 3 5.27 26.61 -59.88
CA CYS A 3 6.33 27.46 -59.32
C CYS A 3 5.97 28.04 -57.92
N ALA A 4 4.68 28.22 -57.64
CA ALA A 4 4.19 28.68 -56.33
C ALA A 4 4.32 27.55 -55.29
N SER A 5 3.90 26.33 -55.63
CA SER A 5 4.05 25.13 -54.79
C SER A 5 5.51 24.86 -54.39
N LYS A 6 6.47 24.98 -55.32
CA LYS A 6 7.91 24.84 -55.00
C LYS A 6 8.46 25.91 -54.06
N ARG A 7 7.96 27.16 -54.14
CA ARG A 7 8.37 28.24 -53.25
C ARG A 7 7.79 28.07 -51.85
N THR A 8 6.53 27.69 -51.74
CA THR A 8 5.88 27.37 -50.46
C THR A 8 6.60 26.23 -49.74
N LEU A 9 7.01 25.17 -50.46
CA LEU A 9 7.78 24.06 -49.88
C LEU A 9 9.13 24.50 -49.31
N ARG A 10 9.85 25.40 -49.98
CA ARG A 10 11.14 25.94 -49.49
C ARG A 10 10.99 26.78 -48.22
N ILE A 11 9.90 27.52 -48.07
CA ILE A 11 9.63 28.32 -46.88
C ILE A 11 9.36 27.40 -45.68
N VAL A 12 8.58 26.33 -45.88
CA VAL A 12 8.31 25.33 -44.83
C VAL A 12 9.61 24.67 -44.38
N GLN A 13 10.42 24.14 -45.32
CA GLN A 13 11.71 23.52 -44.99
C GLN A 13 12.67 24.47 -44.24
N TRP A 14 12.71 25.75 -44.65
CA TRP A 14 13.50 26.75 -43.95
C TRP A 14 12.99 26.99 -42.52
N ALA A 15 11.67 27.03 -42.33
CA ALA A 15 11.07 27.21 -41.00
C ALA A 15 11.33 26.01 -40.09
N GLU A 16 11.26 24.78 -40.61
CA GLU A 16 11.61 23.55 -39.89
C GLU A 16 13.07 23.61 -39.40
N TRP A 17 14.02 23.94 -40.29
CA TRP A 17 15.43 24.09 -39.91
C TRP A 17 15.66 25.16 -38.84
N LYS A 18 14.88 26.26 -38.88
CA LYS A 18 14.96 27.30 -37.86
C LYS A 18 14.45 26.85 -36.50
N ILE A 19 13.42 26.01 -36.46
CA ILE A 19 12.94 25.41 -35.20
C ILE A 19 13.95 24.43 -34.63
N GLU A 20 14.55 23.58 -35.46
CA GLU A 20 15.63 22.67 -35.01
C GLU A 20 16.79 23.45 -34.40
N TYR A 21 17.21 24.53 -35.07
CA TYR A 21 18.25 25.42 -34.56
C TYR A 21 17.86 26.08 -33.24
N PHE A 22 16.60 26.54 -33.10
CA PHE A 22 16.08 27.10 -31.86
C PHE A 22 16.10 26.08 -30.71
N VAL A 23 15.61 24.86 -30.93
CA VAL A 23 15.58 23.82 -29.89
C VAL A 23 17.01 23.46 -29.44
N ARG A 24 17.96 23.39 -30.36
CA ARG A 24 19.37 23.19 -30.02
C ARG A 24 19.92 24.31 -29.14
N LEU A 25 19.62 25.57 -29.47
CA LEU A 25 20.02 26.70 -28.64
C LEU A 25 19.35 26.68 -27.25
N ALA A 26 18.08 26.31 -27.17
CA ALA A 26 17.39 26.19 -25.88
C ALA A 26 18.05 25.14 -24.98
N LYS A 27 18.47 24.01 -25.55
CA LYS A 27 19.23 22.96 -24.85
C LYS A 27 20.60 23.44 -24.38
N GLU A 28 21.35 24.12 -25.24
CA GLU A 28 22.73 24.57 -24.97
C GLU A 28 22.81 25.73 -23.97
N ASN A 29 21.78 26.58 -23.91
CA ASN A 29 21.77 27.79 -23.06
C ASN A 29 20.82 27.67 -21.86
N GLY A 30 20.20 26.50 -21.66
CA GLY A 30 19.37 26.24 -20.49
C GLY A 30 20.21 26.17 -19.20
N PRO A 31 19.57 26.31 -18.03
CA PRO A 31 20.23 26.02 -16.76
C PRO A 31 20.67 24.55 -16.70
N SER A 32 21.63 24.25 -15.83
CA SER A 32 21.97 22.84 -15.55
C SER A 32 20.72 22.09 -15.09
N TYR A 33 20.50 20.90 -15.65
CA TYR A 33 19.25 20.16 -15.49
C TYR A 33 18.99 19.68 -14.06
N GLU A 34 20.03 19.68 -13.20
CA GLU A 34 19.91 19.36 -11.78
C GLU A 34 19.54 20.56 -10.89
N THR A 35 19.42 21.77 -11.46
CA THR A 35 19.02 22.96 -10.69
C THR A 35 17.51 22.97 -10.44
N ASP A 36 17.10 23.61 -9.33
CA ASP A 36 15.71 23.87 -8.96
C ASP A 36 14.91 24.59 -10.04
N SER A 37 15.54 25.53 -10.75
CA SER A 37 14.89 26.32 -11.78
C SER A 37 14.82 25.65 -13.16
N ALA A 38 15.42 24.46 -13.33
CA ALA A 38 15.52 23.82 -14.65
C ALA A 38 14.17 23.40 -15.20
N LEU A 39 13.32 22.78 -14.38
CA LEU A 39 11.97 22.38 -14.79
C LEU A 39 11.12 23.62 -15.10
N ARG A 40 11.21 24.68 -14.30
CA ARG A 40 10.55 25.97 -14.57
C ARG A 40 10.99 26.56 -15.91
N ALA A 41 12.29 26.63 -16.18
CA ALA A 41 12.84 27.17 -17.42
C ALA A 41 12.39 26.35 -18.64
N ALA A 42 12.41 25.03 -18.53
CA ALA A 42 11.92 24.12 -19.56
C ALA A 42 10.41 24.31 -19.81
N SER A 43 9.62 24.46 -18.75
CA SER A 43 8.19 24.70 -18.83
C SER A 43 7.85 26.04 -19.50
N ILE A 44 8.58 27.11 -19.16
CA ILE A 44 8.44 28.42 -19.80
C ILE A 44 8.85 28.34 -21.28
N CYS A 45 9.92 27.60 -21.60
CA CYS A 45 10.34 27.38 -22.98
C CYS A 45 9.22 26.74 -23.82
N VAL A 46 8.58 25.68 -23.30
CA VAL A 46 7.41 25.03 -23.94
C VAL A 46 6.26 26.01 -24.11
N GLN A 47 5.90 26.75 -23.05
CA GLN A 47 4.81 27.73 -23.08
C GLN A 47 5.03 28.80 -24.16
N ALA A 48 6.20 29.43 -24.15
CA ALA A 48 6.52 30.51 -25.07
C ALA A 48 6.60 30.01 -26.53
N SER A 49 7.32 28.90 -26.76
CA SER A 49 7.52 28.36 -28.10
C SER A 49 6.22 27.89 -28.75
N LEU A 50 5.32 27.25 -28.00
CA LEU A 50 4.00 26.86 -28.50
C LEU A 50 3.08 28.06 -28.73
N SER A 51 3.13 29.07 -27.86
CA SER A 51 2.37 30.32 -28.06
C SER A 51 2.77 31.01 -29.37
N TYR A 52 4.08 31.07 -29.67
CA TYR A 52 4.55 31.59 -30.95
C TYR A 52 4.21 30.68 -32.14
N CYS A 53 4.24 29.35 -31.98
CA CYS A 53 3.79 28.44 -33.04
C CYS A 53 2.30 28.66 -33.36
N SER A 54 1.44 28.86 -32.37
CA SER A 54 0.02 29.19 -32.58
C SER A 54 -0.17 30.47 -33.41
N MET A 55 0.67 31.49 -33.20
CA MET A 55 0.66 32.69 -34.03
C MET A 55 1.08 32.41 -35.47
N LEU A 56 2.07 31.53 -35.68
CA LEU A 56 2.52 31.11 -37.02
C LEU A 56 1.50 30.21 -37.74
N ASP A 57 0.76 29.39 -36.99
CA ASP A 57 -0.31 28.55 -37.52
C ASP A 57 -1.37 29.42 -38.22
N SER A 58 -1.68 30.61 -37.69
CA SER A 58 -2.59 31.59 -38.32
C SER A 58 -2.10 32.10 -39.69
N GLN A 59 -0.80 32.02 -39.95
CA GLN A 59 -0.15 32.40 -41.21
C GLN A 59 0.06 31.19 -42.15
N GLY A 60 -0.46 30.01 -41.78
CA GLY A 60 -0.36 28.78 -42.56
C GLY A 60 0.89 27.94 -42.30
N LEU A 61 1.71 28.28 -41.30
CA LEU A 61 2.90 27.52 -40.90
C LEU A 61 2.61 26.67 -39.66
N LYS A 62 2.18 25.42 -39.87
CA LYS A 62 1.81 24.48 -38.81
C LYS A 62 3.04 23.79 -38.20
N LEU A 63 3.62 24.36 -37.15
CA LEU A 63 4.92 23.92 -36.62
C LEU A 63 4.87 23.31 -35.21
N SER A 64 3.75 23.44 -34.50
CA SER A 64 3.59 22.98 -33.11
C SER A 64 3.93 21.50 -32.91
N LYS A 65 3.54 20.62 -33.84
CA LYS A 65 3.83 19.17 -33.76
C LYS A 65 5.33 18.87 -33.86
N LEU A 66 6.02 19.51 -34.80
CA LEU A 66 7.46 19.34 -34.98
C LEU A 66 8.21 19.85 -33.74
N LEU A 67 7.83 21.02 -33.24
CA LEU A 67 8.40 21.60 -32.03
C LEU A 67 8.27 20.66 -30.82
N LEU A 68 7.10 20.05 -30.61
CA LEU A 68 6.87 19.09 -29.52
C LEU A 68 7.77 17.86 -29.64
N VAL A 69 7.93 17.31 -30.85
CA VAL A 69 8.82 16.16 -31.11
C VAL A 69 10.27 16.52 -30.76
N LEU A 70 10.73 17.71 -31.14
CA LEU A 70 12.11 18.15 -30.91
C LEU A 70 12.38 18.50 -29.44
N LEU A 71 11.39 19.08 -28.75
CA LEU A 71 11.50 19.43 -27.32
C LEU A 71 11.36 18.23 -26.40
N ARG A 72 10.63 17.17 -26.79
CA ARG A 72 10.36 16.03 -25.90
C ARG A 72 11.62 15.45 -25.23
N PRO A 73 12.72 15.13 -25.94
CA PRO A 73 13.92 14.59 -25.29
C PRO A 73 14.54 15.54 -24.27
N TYR A 74 14.48 16.85 -24.52
CA TYR A 74 14.96 17.87 -23.57
C TYR A 74 14.13 17.88 -22.29
N ILE A 75 12.80 17.88 -22.43
CA ILE A 75 11.89 17.91 -21.28
C ILE A 75 12.01 16.63 -20.46
N GLU A 76 12.09 15.47 -21.11
CA GLU A 76 12.26 14.18 -20.44
C GLU A 76 13.58 14.11 -19.65
N GLU A 77 14.67 14.63 -20.20
CA GLU A 77 15.98 14.68 -19.52
C GLU A 77 15.96 15.64 -18.32
N VAL A 78 15.36 16.83 -18.46
CA VAL A 78 15.18 17.77 -17.34
C VAL A 78 14.32 17.17 -16.24
N LEU A 79 13.23 16.49 -16.59
CA LEU A 79 12.34 15.82 -15.63
C LEU A 79 13.07 14.69 -14.89
N GLU A 80 13.86 13.88 -15.59
CA GLU A 80 14.64 12.79 -14.99
C GLU A 80 15.66 13.30 -13.96
N LEU A 81 16.38 14.37 -14.29
CA LEU A 81 17.38 14.95 -13.39
C LEU A 81 16.77 15.68 -12.20
N ASN A 82 15.63 16.37 -12.41
CA ASN A 82 14.85 16.95 -11.32
C ASN A 82 14.25 15.87 -10.41
N PHE A 83 13.75 14.78 -10.97
CA PHE A 83 13.28 13.62 -10.21
C PHE A 83 14.40 13.04 -9.33
N ARG A 84 15.61 12.88 -9.87
CA ARG A 84 16.76 12.38 -9.10
C ARG A 84 17.16 13.33 -7.98
N ARG A 85 17.06 14.64 -8.19
CA ARG A 85 17.24 15.65 -7.12
C ARG A 85 16.14 15.56 -6.08
N ALA A 86 14.87 15.50 -6.49
CA ALA A 86 13.73 15.36 -5.60
C ALA A 86 13.83 14.11 -4.71
N ARG A 87 14.18 12.96 -5.31
CA ARG A 87 14.42 11.71 -4.57
C ARG A 87 15.52 11.88 -3.52
N ARG A 88 16.65 12.50 -3.87
CA ARG A 88 17.73 12.80 -2.91
C ARG A 88 17.22 13.66 -1.76
N LEU A 89 16.47 14.72 -2.04
CA LEU A 89 15.94 15.62 -1.01
C LEU A 89 14.93 14.95 -0.05
N ILE A 90 14.17 13.93 -0.51
CA ILE A 90 13.26 13.17 0.36
C ILE A 90 14.05 12.37 1.41
N PHE A 91 15.19 11.80 1.03
CA PHE A 91 15.94 10.86 1.87
C PHE A 91 17.20 11.45 2.52
N ASP A 92 17.72 12.55 2.00
CA ASP A 92 18.83 13.27 2.60
C ASP A 92 18.28 14.13 3.76
N LEU A 93 18.80 13.91 4.97
CA LEU A 93 18.52 14.64 6.23
C LEU A 93 18.94 16.13 6.21
N VAL A 94 18.95 16.78 5.05
CA VAL A 94 19.23 18.22 4.94
C VAL A 94 18.11 18.97 5.66
N GLU A 95 18.39 19.68 6.75
CA GLU A 95 17.36 20.48 7.45
C GLU A 95 16.63 21.38 6.44
N LEU A 96 15.34 21.15 6.23
CA LEU A 96 14.46 22.08 5.53
C LEU A 96 13.88 23.03 6.59
N ASP A 97 13.86 24.33 6.28
CA ASP A 97 13.20 25.31 7.14
C ASP A 97 11.70 24.96 7.23
N GLU A 98 11.19 24.74 8.46
CA GLU A 98 9.79 24.37 8.70
C GLU A 98 8.79 25.37 8.09
N ASN A 99 9.22 26.62 7.87
CA ASN A 99 8.42 27.64 7.19
C ASN A 99 8.15 27.36 5.70
N LEU A 100 8.80 26.35 5.12
CA LEU A 100 8.62 25.96 3.72
C LEU A 100 7.43 25.01 3.51
N PHE A 101 6.91 24.38 4.56
CA PHE A 101 5.80 23.44 4.43
C PHE A 101 4.47 24.16 4.18
N SER A 102 3.67 23.62 3.26
CA SER A 102 2.30 24.10 3.01
C SER A 102 1.46 23.95 4.29
N PRO A 103 0.77 25.02 4.76
CA PRO A 103 -0.05 24.97 5.97
C PRO A 103 -1.15 23.91 5.92
N HIS A 104 -1.64 23.58 4.73
CA HIS A 104 -2.66 22.55 4.56
C HIS A 104 -2.09 21.15 4.79
N SER A 105 -0.95 20.85 4.17
CA SER A 105 -0.26 19.57 4.33
C SER A 105 0.24 19.40 5.77
N ALA A 106 0.78 20.46 6.37
CA ALA A 106 1.18 20.45 7.78
C ALA A 106 -0.01 20.16 8.71
N ALA A 107 -1.13 20.85 8.56
CA ALA A 107 -2.31 20.62 9.41
C ALA A 107 -2.87 19.19 9.29
N SER A 108 -2.93 18.64 8.07
CA SER A 108 -3.44 17.28 7.84
C SER A 108 -2.52 16.18 8.37
N LEU A 109 -1.20 16.38 8.31
CA LEU A 109 -0.23 15.37 8.74
C LEU A 109 0.09 15.47 10.22
N SER A 110 0.08 16.67 10.81
CA SER A 110 0.29 16.85 12.26
C SER A 110 -0.83 16.26 13.12
N ALA A 111 -1.96 15.85 12.51
CA ALA A 111 -2.98 15.04 13.19
C ALA A 111 -2.44 13.69 13.67
N PHE A 112 -1.34 13.21 13.06
CA PHE A 112 -0.66 11.97 13.43
C PHE A 112 0.56 12.20 14.31
N ALA A 113 0.78 13.41 14.85
CA ALA A 113 1.92 13.67 15.72
C ALA A 113 1.62 13.18 17.15
N THR A 114 2.14 12.02 17.56
CA THR A 114 2.23 11.68 18.99
C THR A 114 3.48 12.30 19.64
N SER A 115 3.59 12.24 20.98
CA SER A 115 4.63 12.92 21.76
C SER A 115 6.08 12.53 21.46
N SER A 116 6.32 11.56 20.56
CA SER A 116 7.64 11.08 20.13
C SER A 116 7.89 11.14 18.59
N GLU A 117 6.97 11.71 17.79
CA GLU A 117 6.84 11.38 16.34
C GLU A 117 7.15 12.51 15.32
N GLY A 118 7.90 13.55 15.72
CA GLY A 118 8.18 14.69 14.82
C GLY A 118 8.78 14.31 13.46
N ILE A 119 9.66 13.29 13.42
CA ILE A 119 10.42 12.89 12.23
C ILE A 119 9.51 12.23 11.16
N LEU A 120 8.51 11.44 11.58
CA LEU A 120 7.62 10.76 10.65
C LEU A 120 6.70 11.76 9.94
N VAL A 121 6.09 12.67 10.71
CA VAL A 121 5.26 13.75 10.17
C VAL A 121 6.10 14.65 9.26
N GLU A 122 7.33 14.98 9.64
CA GLU A 122 8.27 15.72 8.81
C GLU A 122 8.55 15.02 7.49
N SER A 123 8.72 13.69 7.48
CA SER A 123 8.95 12.93 6.25
C SER A 123 7.79 13.05 5.25
N GLY A 124 6.54 13.01 5.74
CA GLY A 124 5.36 13.22 4.92
C GLY A 124 5.23 14.66 4.42
N MET A 125 5.50 15.64 5.28
CA MET A 125 5.49 17.07 4.93
C MET A 125 6.54 17.37 3.85
N ARG A 126 7.74 16.81 4.00
CA ARG A 126 8.85 16.91 3.05
C ARG A 126 8.52 16.31 1.69
N PHE A 127 7.93 15.11 1.67
CA PHE A 127 7.44 14.51 0.43
C PHE A 127 6.46 15.44 -0.29
N MET A 128 5.47 15.96 0.44
CA MET A 128 4.47 16.87 -0.15
C MET A 128 5.07 18.19 -0.63
N TYR A 129 5.97 18.80 0.13
CA TYR A 129 6.67 20.02 -0.28
C TYR A 129 7.42 19.84 -1.61
N ILE A 130 8.15 18.72 -1.75
CA ILE A 130 8.91 18.44 -2.97
C ILE A 130 7.98 18.24 -4.17
N VAL A 131 6.83 17.57 -3.97
CA VAL A 131 5.84 17.42 -5.05
C VAL A 131 5.19 18.76 -5.40
N GLU A 132 4.82 19.56 -4.41
CA GLU A 132 4.24 20.88 -4.62
C GLU A 132 5.21 21.80 -5.37
N ASP A 133 6.50 21.81 -5.01
CA ASP A 133 7.56 22.55 -5.74
C ASP A 133 7.62 22.14 -7.21
N ILE A 134 7.65 20.82 -7.51
CA ILE A 134 7.63 20.32 -8.89
C ILE A 134 6.39 20.82 -9.66
N LEU A 135 5.22 20.75 -9.02
CA LEU A 135 3.94 21.11 -9.65
C LEU A 135 3.82 22.62 -9.91
N GLU A 136 4.31 23.46 -8.98
CA GLU A 136 4.28 24.92 -9.10
C GLU A 136 5.16 25.45 -10.25
N GLN A 137 6.21 24.71 -10.59
CA GLN A 137 7.09 25.08 -11.69
C GLN A 137 6.42 24.98 -13.07
N LEU A 138 5.33 24.23 -13.19
CA LEU A 138 4.70 23.92 -14.47
C LEU A 138 3.79 25.06 -14.99
N THR A 139 3.80 25.22 -16.31
CA THR A 139 2.96 26.14 -17.06
C THR A 139 1.81 25.39 -17.74
N PRO A 140 0.69 26.06 -18.07
CA PRO A 140 -0.49 25.38 -18.64
C PRO A 140 -0.21 24.56 -19.91
N LEU A 141 0.60 25.06 -20.85
CA LEU A 141 0.93 24.31 -22.07
C LEU A 141 1.92 23.17 -21.81
N ALA A 142 2.78 23.27 -20.79
CA ALA A 142 3.63 22.16 -20.40
C ALA A 142 2.81 21.03 -19.76
N ILE A 143 1.85 21.37 -18.90
CA ILE A 143 0.89 20.40 -18.32
C ILE A 143 0.11 19.70 -19.42
N MET A 144 -0.41 20.46 -20.39
CA MET A 144 -1.21 19.92 -21.49
C MET A 144 -0.47 18.86 -22.33
N HIS A 145 0.85 18.99 -22.49
CA HIS A 145 1.63 18.15 -23.40
C HIS A 145 2.54 17.13 -22.71
N PHE A 146 2.94 17.40 -21.46
CA PHE A 146 3.90 16.59 -20.70
C PHE A 146 3.37 16.21 -19.31
N GLY A 147 2.11 16.52 -19.00
CA GLY A 147 1.48 16.22 -17.72
C GLY A 147 1.55 14.73 -17.35
N GLY A 148 1.30 13.83 -18.30
CA GLY A 148 1.46 12.38 -18.08
C GLY A 148 2.89 11.97 -17.69
N ASN A 149 3.92 12.59 -18.29
CA ASN A 149 5.32 12.35 -17.92
C ASN A 149 5.61 12.82 -16.48
N VAL A 150 5.08 13.99 -16.11
CA VAL A 150 5.21 14.52 -14.74
C VAL A 150 4.52 13.58 -13.74
N LEU A 151 3.27 13.19 -14.00
CA LEU A 151 2.51 12.28 -13.14
C LEU A 151 3.22 10.94 -12.97
N SER A 152 3.79 10.40 -14.04
CA SER A 152 4.61 9.19 -13.98
C SER A 152 5.83 9.34 -13.07
N LYS A 153 6.51 10.49 -13.09
CA LYS A 153 7.64 10.77 -12.19
C LYS A 153 7.20 10.97 -10.74
N ILE A 154 6.06 11.61 -10.51
CA ILE A 154 5.47 11.71 -9.16
C ILE A 154 5.09 10.32 -8.63
N SER A 155 4.51 9.44 -9.45
CA SER A 155 4.25 8.05 -9.08
C SER A 155 5.52 7.31 -8.68
N GLN A 156 6.61 7.47 -9.44
CA GLN A 156 7.91 6.86 -9.10
C GLN A 156 8.48 7.41 -7.78
N LEU A 157 8.24 8.69 -7.44
CA LEU A 157 8.66 9.26 -6.15
C LEU A 157 7.83 8.65 -5.02
N PHE A 158 6.51 8.54 -5.22
CA PHE A 158 5.60 7.93 -4.26
C PHE A 158 5.97 6.46 -4.02
N ASP A 159 6.32 5.70 -5.06
CA ASP A 159 6.80 4.32 -4.93
C ASP A 159 8.04 4.25 -4.03
N LYS A 160 9.01 5.13 -4.25
CA LYS A 160 10.23 5.20 -3.44
C LYS A 160 9.95 5.61 -2.00
N TYR A 161 9.01 6.51 -1.80
CA TYR A 161 8.56 6.88 -0.46
C TYR A 161 7.88 5.70 0.24
N MET A 162 6.97 4.97 -0.42
CA MET A 162 6.36 3.75 0.11
C MET A 162 7.40 2.66 0.44
N ASP A 163 8.41 2.47 -0.42
CA ASP A 163 9.52 1.53 -0.16
C ASP A 163 10.25 1.89 1.16
N ALA A 164 10.45 3.19 1.43
CA ALA A 164 11.07 3.64 2.67
C ALA A 164 10.17 3.44 3.89
N LEU A 165 8.85 3.67 3.75
CA LEU A 165 7.87 3.39 4.81
C LEU A 165 7.82 1.90 5.16
N ILE A 166 7.88 1.02 4.16
CA ILE A 166 7.92 -0.44 4.36
C ILE A 166 9.16 -0.83 5.18
N LYS A 167 10.32 -0.26 4.83
CA LYS A 167 11.55 -0.50 5.59
C LYS A 167 11.47 0.02 7.02
N ALA A 168 10.77 1.13 7.26
CA ALA A 168 10.56 1.68 8.60
C ALA A 168 9.63 0.83 9.49
N LEU A 169 8.74 0.03 8.88
CA LEU A 169 7.91 -0.95 9.60
C LEU A 169 8.69 -2.22 10.01
N SER A 170 9.79 -2.55 9.33
CA SER A 170 10.50 -3.82 9.53
C SER A 170 11.38 -3.79 10.79
N GLY A 171 11.20 -4.76 11.70
CA GLY A 171 12.07 -4.99 12.86
C GLY A 171 13.47 -5.46 12.46
N PRO A 172 14.46 -5.48 13.38
CA PRO A 172 15.85 -5.85 13.06
C PRO A 172 15.96 -7.37 12.86
N SER A 173 15.69 -7.86 11.65
CA SER A 173 16.07 -9.22 11.26
C SER A 173 17.08 -9.17 10.10
N ASP A 174 18.36 -9.29 10.45
CA ASP A 174 19.42 -10.05 9.77
C ASP A 174 19.51 -10.05 8.23
N ASP A 175 19.24 -8.92 7.56
CA ASP A 175 19.55 -8.77 6.12
C ASP A 175 20.28 -7.44 5.81
N ASP A 176 21.13 -7.02 6.74
CA ASP A 176 22.10 -5.91 6.58
C ASP A 176 23.17 -6.19 5.48
N ASN A 177 23.00 -7.23 4.66
CA ASN A 177 23.91 -7.65 3.60
C ASN A 177 23.52 -7.18 2.19
N PHE A 178 22.41 -6.46 1.99
CA PHE A 178 22.18 -5.79 0.70
C PHE A 178 22.97 -4.48 0.62
N ILE A 179 24.20 -4.58 0.11
CA ILE A 179 25.03 -3.47 -0.35
C ILE A 179 24.38 -2.85 -1.61
N GLU A 180 23.25 -2.17 -1.47
CA GLU A 180 22.71 -1.29 -2.51
C GLU A 180 22.20 -0.01 -1.87
N LEU A 181 23.10 0.99 -1.83
CA LEU A 181 22.93 2.31 -1.22
C LEU A 181 22.34 2.26 0.21
N LYS A 182 23.21 2.51 1.19
CA LYS A 182 22.83 2.78 2.58
C LYS A 182 22.02 4.10 2.66
N GLU A 183 20.83 4.12 2.07
CA GLU A 183 19.79 5.11 2.31
C GLU A 183 19.38 4.88 3.77
N ALA A 184 19.97 5.68 4.66
CA ALA A 184 19.72 5.58 6.09
C ALA A 184 18.23 5.82 6.33
N ILE A 185 17.52 4.81 6.81
CA ILE A 185 16.13 4.96 7.20
C ILE A 185 16.13 5.83 8.47
N PRO A 186 15.53 7.03 8.44
CA PRO A 186 15.71 8.00 9.52
C PRO A 186 14.88 7.69 10.77
N TYR A 187 13.94 6.73 10.70
CA TYR A 187 13.08 6.34 11.82
C TYR A 187 12.61 4.88 11.69
N ARG A 188 12.17 4.30 12.81
CA ARG A 188 11.56 2.97 12.91
C ARG A 188 10.27 3.06 13.70
N ALA A 189 9.28 2.23 13.35
CA ALA A 189 8.04 2.12 14.09
C ALA A 189 8.00 0.80 14.88
N GLU A 190 8.04 0.91 16.19
CA GLU A 190 8.10 -0.22 17.12
C GLU A 190 6.73 -0.54 17.71
N THR A 191 5.89 0.48 17.90
CA THR A 191 4.56 0.35 18.51
C THR A 191 3.44 0.27 17.46
N ASP A 192 2.32 -0.36 17.81
CA ASP A 192 1.11 -0.39 16.97
C ASP A 192 0.67 1.02 16.58
N SER A 193 0.79 2.00 17.50
CA SER A 193 0.47 3.40 17.22
C SER A 193 1.36 4.01 16.14
N GLU A 194 2.68 3.82 16.23
CA GLU A 194 3.62 4.37 15.23
C GLU A 194 3.42 3.71 13.87
N GLN A 195 3.20 2.39 13.84
CA GLN A 195 2.95 1.66 12.59
C GLN A 195 1.64 2.10 11.92
N LEU A 196 0.60 2.34 12.73
CA LEU A 196 -0.67 2.90 12.25
C LEU A 196 -0.50 4.36 11.80
N ALA A 197 0.30 5.17 12.48
CA ALA A 197 0.60 6.55 12.07
C ALA A 197 1.27 6.60 10.69
N ILE A 198 2.22 5.68 10.40
CA ILE A 198 2.83 5.53 9.08
C ILE A 198 1.76 5.28 8.01
N LEU A 199 0.86 4.33 8.25
CA LEU A 199 -0.24 4.03 7.34
C LEU A 199 -1.20 5.22 7.17
N GLY A 200 -1.50 5.94 8.25
CA GLY A 200 -2.36 7.13 8.27
C GLY A 200 -1.80 8.28 7.43
N ILE A 201 -0.50 8.57 7.57
CA ILE A 201 0.22 9.58 6.78
C ILE A 201 0.24 9.19 5.31
N ALA A 202 0.64 7.96 5.00
CA ALA A 202 0.68 7.45 3.63
C ALA A 202 -0.69 7.52 2.95
N PHE A 203 -1.75 7.12 3.67
CA PHE A 203 -3.12 7.17 3.19
C PHE A 203 -3.61 8.60 3.01
N THR A 204 -3.26 9.52 3.91
CA THR A 204 -3.65 10.94 3.79
C THR A 204 -2.97 11.61 2.60
N ILE A 205 -1.70 11.27 2.32
CA ILE A 205 -1.02 11.70 1.10
C ILE A 205 -1.73 11.16 -0.14
N LEU A 206 -2.05 9.85 -0.15
CA LEU A 206 -2.71 9.17 -1.25
C LEU A 206 -4.12 9.71 -1.56
N ASP A 207 -4.98 9.77 -0.55
CA ASP A 207 -6.43 9.95 -0.72
C ASP A 207 -6.80 11.45 -0.81
N GLU A 208 -6.01 12.32 -0.14
CA GLU A 208 -6.31 13.74 0.01
C GLU A 208 -5.25 14.65 -0.62
N LEU A 209 -4.03 14.68 -0.06
CA LEU A 209 -3.07 15.76 -0.33
C LEU A 209 -2.58 15.73 -1.78
N LEU A 210 -2.08 14.59 -2.24
CA LEU A 210 -1.49 14.45 -3.56
C LEU A 210 -2.53 14.63 -4.70
N PRO A 211 -3.72 14.02 -4.65
CA PRO A 211 -4.77 14.30 -5.62
C PRO A 211 -5.24 15.75 -5.62
N ASN A 212 -5.33 16.40 -4.45
CA ASN A 212 -5.75 17.79 -4.35
C ASN A 212 -4.72 18.73 -5.00
N ALA A 213 -3.43 18.56 -4.70
CA ALA A 213 -2.35 19.34 -5.30
C ALA A 213 -2.36 19.26 -6.83
N VAL A 214 -2.47 18.05 -7.39
CA VAL A 214 -2.56 17.84 -8.84
C VAL A 214 -3.84 18.47 -9.42
N MET A 215 -4.99 18.31 -8.75
CA MET A 215 -6.26 18.83 -9.23
C MET A 215 -6.31 20.35 -9.29
N ILE A 216 -5.70 21.05 -8.31
CA ILE A 216 -5.60 22.51 -8.31
C ILE A 216 -4.87 23.01 -9.57
N ILE A 217 -3.75 22.36 -9.89
CA ILE A 217 -2.88 22.74 -11.02
C ILE A 217 -3.55 22.43 -12.36
N TRP A 218 -4.21 21.28 -12.48
CA TRP A 218 -4.96 20.90 -13.69
C TRP A 218 -6.24 21.74 -13.89
N LYS A 219 -6.91 22.19 -12.82
CA LYS A 219 -8.07 23.09 -12.95
C LYS A 219 -7.66 24.48 -13.44
N ARG A 220 -6.54 25.01 -12.96
CA ARG A 220 -5.96 26.29 -13.42
C ARG A 220 -5.71 26.30 -14.93
N GLN A 221 -5.35 25.15 -15.52
CA GLN A 221 -5.23 25.01 -16.97
C GLN A 221 -6.55 25.30 -17.69
N ASN A 222 -7.66 24.74 -17.22
CA ASN A 222 -8.96 24.84 -17.88
C ASN A 222 -9.57 26.25 -17.78
N GLU A 223 -9.32 26.98 -16.70
CA GLU A 223 -9.83 28.34 -16.48
C GLU A 223 -9.10 29.39 -17.32
N SER A 224 -7.84 29.13 -17.73
CA SER A 224 -7.09 30.03 -18.61
C SER A 224 -7.60 30.09 -20.07
N ASN A 225 -8.58 29.23 -20.42
CA ASN A 225 -9.27 29.24 -21.70
C ASN A 225 -10.55 30.10 -21.63
N GLU A 226 -10.41 31.43 -21.71
CA GLU A 226 -11.54 32.31 -22.05
C GLU A 226 -12.06 32.02 -23.48
N PRO A 227 -13.35 32.30 -23.79
CA PRO A 227 -14.06 31.71 -24.91
C PRO A 227 -13.62 32.33 -26.23
N LYS A 228 -12.89 31.59 -27.08
CA LYS A 228 -12.67 31.97 -28.47
C LYS A 228 -13.52 31.11 -29.41
N SER A 229 -14.46 31.82 -30.02
CA SER A 229 -15.26 31.44 -31.17
C SER A 229 -14.41 30.91 -32.34
N GLY A 230 -14.80 29.75 -32.86
CA GLY A 230 -14.29 29.18 -34.11
C GLY A 230 -14.35 27.64 -34.09
N PRO A 231 -14.81 26.97 -35.17
CA PRO A 231 -14.94 25.52 -35.18
C PRO A 231 -13.55 24.90 -35.38
N ALA A 232 -12.90 24.51 -34.29
CA ALA A 232 -11.69 23.70 -34.34
C ALA A 232 -12.07 22.23 -34.52
N GLU A 233 -11.62 21.64 -35.63
CA GLU A 233 -11.74 20.22 -35.91
C GLU A 233 -11.06 19.38 -34.81
N ASN A 234 -11.88 18.55 -34.15
CA ASN A 234 -11.58 17.21 -33.65
C ASN A 234 -10.15 16.96 -33.11
N VAL A 235 -9.86 17.53 -31.94
CA VAL A 235 -9.10 16.81 -30.91
C VAL A 235 -9.93 16.96 -29.65
N VAL A 236 -10.51 15.89 -29.14
CA VAL A 236 -11.25 15.91 -27.88
C VAL A 236 -10.22 16.13 -26.75
N PRO A 237 -10.08 17.33 -26.16
CA PRO A 237 -8.99 17.61 -25.22
C PRO A 237 -9.35 17.17 -23.77
N GLY A 238 -10.51 16.51 -23.57
CA GLY A 238 -11.04 16.22 -22.23
C GLY A 238 -11.05 14.74 -21.82
N THR A 239 -10.93 13.80 -22.76
CA THR A 239 -11.03 12.36 -22.43
C THR A 239 -9.69 11.72 -22.12
N GLY A 240 -8.59 12.17 -22.74
CA GLY A 240 -7.25 11.63 -22.48
C GLY A 240 -6.74 11.97 -21.07
N SER A 241 -6.84 13.23 -20.66
CA SER A 241 -6.37 13.69 -19.33
C SER A 241 -7.14 13.07 -18.17
N THR A 242 -8.42 12.75 -18.37
CA THR A 242 -9.24 12.10 -17.33
C THR A 242 -8.94 10.62 -17.18
N ILE A 243 -8.54 9.93 -18.26
CA ILE A 243 -8.07 8.53 -18.21
C ILE A 243 -6.69 8.47 -17.53
N GLU A 244 -5.76 9.35 -17.93
CA GLU A 244 -4.42 9.43 -17.32
C GLU A 244 -4.48 9.68 -15.81
N LEU A 245 -5.36 10.58 -15.34
CA LEU A 245 -5.54 10.82 -13.90
C LEU A 245 -6.13 9.63 -13.15
N LYS A 246 -7.01 8.84 -13.79
CA LYS A 246 -7.56 7.60 -13.19
C LYS A 246 -6.49 6.53 -13.10
N ASP A 247 -5.67 6.36 -14.13
CA ASP A 247 -4.58 5.38 -14.16
C ASP A 247 -3.51 5.74 -13.13
N TRP A 248 -3.18 7.03 -13.04
CA TRP A 248 -2.29 7.56 -12.01
C TRP A 248 -2.81 7.29 -10.59
N LYS A 249 -4.10 7.57 -10.31
CA LYS A 249 -4.69 7.24 -9.00
C LYS A 249 -4.66 5.73 -8.69
N ARG A 250 -4.88 4.88 -9.70
CA ARG A 250 -4.76 3.42 -9.55
C ARG A 250 -3.34 3.00 -9.21
N HIS A 251 -2.33 3.60 -9.85
CA HIS A 251 -0.93 3.37 -9.50
C HIS A 251 -0.65 3.72 -8.04
N LEU A 252 -1.04 4.92 -7.59
CA LEU A 252 -0.81 5.33 -6.20
C LEU A 252 -1.49 4.39 -5.20
N GLN A 253 -2.74 3.99 -5.49
CA GLN A 253 -3.47 3.04 -4.64
C GLN A 253 -2.73 1.71 -4.54
N HIS A 254 -2.24 1.18 -5.67
CA HIS A 254 -1.48 -0.06 -5.68
C HIS A 254 -0.19 0.03 -4.85
N SER A 255 0.52 1.16 -4.91
CA SER A 255 1.75 1.36 -4.12
C SER A 255 1.47 1.46 -2.61
N PHE A 256 0.36 2.08 -2.23
CA PHE A 256 -0.11 2.06 -0.84
C PHE A 256 -0.57 0.67 -0.39
N ASP A 257 -1.26 -0.08 -1.26
CA ASP A 257 -1.69 -1.44 -0.95
C ASP A 257 -0.51 -2.36 -0.66
N LYS A 258 0.66 -2.16 -1.29
CA LYS A 258 1.90 -2.87 -0.92
C LYS A 258 2.33 -2.60 0.52
N LEU A 259 2.31 -1.34 0.96
CA LEU A 259 2.65 -0.95 2.33
C LEU A 259 1.67 -1.58 3.33
N LYS A 260 0.36 -1.48 3.05
CA LYS A 260 -0.69 -2.07 3.85
C LYS A 260 -0.55 -3.59 3.94
N ASP A 261 -0.30 -4.26 2.82
CA ASP A 261 -0.11 -5.71 2.77
C ASP A 261 1.14 -6.15 3.53
N HIS A 262 2.23 -5.36 3.48
CA HIS A 262 3.42 -5.62 4.27
C HIS A 262 3.12 -5.54 5.77
N PHE A 263 2.46 -4.47 6.22
CA PHE A 263 2.02 -4.34 7.60
C PHE A 263 1.16 -5.54 8.03
N CYS A 264 0.16 -5.92 7.22
CA CYS A 264 -0.73 -7.03 7.57
C CYS A 264 0.02 -8.36 7.69
N ARG A 265 0.95 -8.64 6.75
CA ARG A 265 1.78 -9.86 6.81
C ARG A 265 2.65 -9.88 8.05
N GLN A 266 3.32 -8.77 8.36
CA GLN A 266 4.18 -8.67 9.54
C GLN A 266 3.37 -8.84 10.84
N TYR A 267 2.21 -8.21 10.93
CA TYR A 267 1.32 -8.33 12.09
C TYR A 267 0.84 -9.77 12.28
N VAL A 268 0.44 -10.44 11.20
CA VAL A 268 0.00 -11.85 11.23
C VAL A 268 1.14 -12.80 11.55
N VAL A 269 2.34 -12.60 10.99
CA VAL A 269 3.52 -13.42 11.33
C VAL A 269 3.87 -13.27 12.81
N SER A 270 3.88 -12.04 13.34
CA SER A 270 4.06 -11.80 14.77
C SER A 270 3.00 -12.53 15.59
N PHE A 271 1.72 -12.42 15.21
CA PHE A 271 0.63 -13.13 15.89
C PHE A 271 0.80 -14.66 15.89
N ILE A 272 1.12 -15.26 14.75
CA ILE A 272 1.19 -16.72 14.60
C ILE A 272 2.41 -17.30 15.33
N TYR A 273 3.58 -16.67 15.19
CA TYR A 273 4.85 -17.24 15.65
C TYR A 273 5.30 -16.75 17.02
N ALA A 274 4.86 -15.56 17.48
CA ALA A 274 5.17 -15.07 18.82
C ALA A 274 4.19 -15.56 19.90
N SER A 275 3.09 -16.20 19.52
CA SER A 275 2.16 -16.80 20.47
C SER A 275 2.75 -18.09 21.09
N GLU A 276 2.73 -18.18 22.42
CA GLU A 276 3.24 -19.33 23.18
C GLU A 276 2.10 -20.23 23.71
N GLY A 277 2.40 -21.52 23.88
CA GLY A 277 1.46 -22.47 24.50
C GLY A 277 0.19 -22.72 23.67
N LYS A 278 -0.98 -22.71 24.32
CA LYS A 278 -2.26 -23.10 23.70
C LYS A 278 -2.86 -22.05 22.74
N THR A 279 -2.31 -20.83 22.70
CA THR A 279 -2.76 -19.75 21.80
C THR A 279 -1.99 -19.75 20.47
N ARG A 280 -0.91 -20.53 20.35
CA ARG A 280 -0.21 -20.75 19.10
C ARG A 280 -1.12 -21.46 18.10
N LEU A 281 -1.20 -20.91 16.88
CA LEU A 281 -1.98 -21.51 15.80
C LEU A 281 -1.23 -22.74 15.27
N ASP A 282 -1.64 -23.92 15.72
CA ASP A 282 -1.06 -25.21 15.36
C ASP A 282 -2.20 -26.22 15.07
N ALA A 283 -2.04 -27.06 14.06
CA ALA A 283 -3.01 -28.10 13.71
C ALA A 283 -3.23 -29.12 14.85
N GLN A 284 -2.26 -29.30 15.76
CA GLN A 284 -2.37 -30.19 16.91
C GLN A 284 -3.56 -29.86 17.83
N ILE A 285 -4.02 -28.61 17.86
CA ILE A 285 -5.20 -28.20 18.66
C ILE A 285 -6.48 -28.93 18.23
N TYR A 286 -6.55 -29.36 16.98
CA TYR A 286 -7.69 -30.07 16.42
C TYR A 286 -7.60 -31.59 16.59
N LEU A 287 -6.43 -32.12 16.97
CA LEU A 287 -6.26 -33.55 17.27
C LEU A 287 -6.67 -33.90 18.71
N ASN A 288 -6.36 -32.98 19.65
CA ASN A 288 -6.57 -33.18 21.09
C ASN A 288 -7.93 -32.66 21.59
N ALA A 289 -8.84 -32.29 20.69
CA ALA A 289 -10.15 -31.69 20.99
C ALA A 289 -11.11 -32.59 21.80
N GLY A 290 -10.71 -33.82 22.15
CA GLY A 290 -11.55 -34.82 22.81
C GLY A 290 -11.45 -34.90 24.34
N GLU A 291 -10.41 -34.35 24.99
CA GLU A 291 -10.19 -34.56 26.43
C GLU A 291 -10.65 -33.39 27.33
N ASP A 292 -10.61 -32.14 26.83
CA ASP A 292 -10.91 -30.92 27.63
C ASP A 292 -12.20 -30.17 27.21
N LEU A 293 -12.78 -30.48 26.04
CA LEU A 293 -13.93 -29.74 25.51
C LEU A 293 -15.26 -30.40 25.90
N TYR A 294 -15.85 -29.94 26.99
CA TYR A 294 -17.29 -30.09 27.19
C TYR A 294 -18.00 -29.26 26.10
N TRP A 295 -18.33 -29.86 24.95
CA TRP A 295 -19.24 -29.31 23.92
C TRP A 295 -20.70 -29.20 24.43
N GLY A 296 -20.86 -28.85 25.70
CA GLY A 296 -22.14 -28.67 26.37
C GLY A 296 -22.65 -27.25 26.17
N SER A 297 -23.80 -27.12 25.49
CA SER A 297 -24.65 -25.93 25.30
C SER A 297 -24.03 -24.69 24.64
N ASP A 298 -22.72 -24.46 24.80
CA ASP A 298 -22.07 -23.15 24.63
C ASP A 298 -20.66 -23.28 24.02
N PRO A 299 -20.55 -23.70 22.75
CA PRO A 299 -19.27 -23.88 22.09
C PRO A 299 -18.51 -22.55 21.90
N LEU A 300 -17.19 -22.58 22.09
CA LEU A 300 -16.29 -21.46 21.84
C LEU A 300 -15.32 -21.78 20.69
N PRO A 301 -14.84 -20.78 19.94
CA PRO A 301 -13.73 -20.96 19.00
C PRO A 301 -12.46 -21.37 19.77
N SER A 302 -11.50 -21.96 19.07
CA SER A 302 -10.25 -22.38 19.69
C SER A 302 -9.45 -21.18 20.21
N LEU A 303 -8.56 -21.44 21.19
CA LEU A 303 -7.79 -20.38 21.86
C LEU A 303 -7.00 -19.48 20.90
N PRO A 304 -6.38 -19.98 19.80
CA PRO A 304 -5.75 -19.10 18.82
C PRO A 304 -6.75 -18.11 18.18
N PHE A 305 -7.97 -18.55 17.87
CA PHE A 305 -8.98 -17.66 17.27
C PHE A 305 -9.59 -16.70 18.29
N GLN A 306 -9.70 -17.08 19.58
CA GLN A 306 -10.03 -16.15 20.65
C GLN A 306 -8.94 -15.08 20.82
N ALA A 307 -7.67 -15.48 20.79
CA ALA A 307 -6.52 -14.56 20.86
C ALA A 307 -6.48 -13.63 19.64
N LEU A 308 -6.78 -14.14 18.44
CA LEU A 308 -6.93 -13.33 17.22
C LEU A 308 -8.01 -12.26 17.40
N PHE A 309 -9.17 -12.63 17.95
CA PHE A 309 -10.24 -11.67 18.23
C PHE A 309 -9.78 -10.58 19.20
N ALA A 310 -9.15 -10.96 20.31
CA ALA A 310 -8.62 -10.00 21.28
C ALA A 310 -7.59 -9.05 20.65
N LYS A 311 -6.68 -9.56 19.82
CA LYS A 311 -5.67 -8.74 19.10
C LYS A 311 -6.31 -7.80 18.08
N LEU A 312 -7.31 -8.26 17.32
CA LEU A 312 -8.06 -7.39 16.41
C LEU A 312 -8.82 -6.29 17.15
N GLN A 313 -9.39 -6.58 18.33
CA GLN A 313 -10.03 -5.56 19.18
C GLN A 313 -9.00 -4.55 19.69
N GLN A 314 -7.85 -5.01 20.21
CA GLN A 314 -6.75 -4.15 20.66
C GLN A 314 -6.31 -3.20 19.54
N LEU A 315 -6.02 -3.74 18.35
CA LEU A 315 -5.60 -2.94 17.21
C LEU A 315 -6.70 -1.98 16.75
N SER A 316 -7.97 -2.40 16.77
CA SER A 316 -9.11 -1.53 16.46
C SER A 316 -9.17 -0.34 17.40
N THR A 317 -8.96 -0.53 18.71
CA THR A 317 -8.94 0.57 19.69
C THR A 317 -7.80 1.55 19.41
N VAL A 318 -6.59 1.06 19.12
CA VAL A 318 -5.47 1.96 18.77
C VAL A 318 -5.74 2.70 17.45
N ALA A 319 -6.33 2.01 16.47
CA ALA A 319 -6.68 2.60 15.18
C ALA A 319 -7.78 3.67 15.30
N GLU A 320 -8.75 3.51 16.19
CA GLU A 320 -9.78 4.53 16.45
C GLU A 320 -9.19 5.85 16.96
N ASP A 321 -8.13 5.78 17.75
CA ASP A 321 -7.41 6.94 18.28
C ASP A 321 -6.46 7.55 17.22
N VAL A 322 -5.53 6.74 16.70
CA VAL A 322 -4.46 7.21 15.79
C VAL A 322 -5.00 7.56 14.40
N LEU A 323 -5.95 6.78 13.88
CA LEU A 323 -6.53 6.96 12.54
C LEU A 323 -7.88 7.67 12.59
N HIS A 324 -8.04 8.62 13.52
CA HIS A 324 -9.31 9.32 13.72
C HIS A 324 -9.84 9.94 12.42
N GLY A 325 -11.11 9.67 12.09
CA GLY A 325 -11.76 10.14 10.87
C GLY A 325 -11.33 9.42 9.58
N LYS A 326 -10.51 8.36 9.66
CA LYS A 326 -10.07 7.53 8.53
C LYS A 326 -10.77 6.16 8.52
N ASP A 327 -12.09 6.13 8.68
CA ASP A 327 -12.92 4.91 8.77
C ASP A 327 -12.68 3.92 7.61
N LYS A 328 -12.48 4.46 6.39
CA LYS A 328 -12.19 3.66 5.19
C LYS A 328 -10.88 2.88 5.34
N LEU A 329 -9.84 3.52 5.90
CA LEU A 329 -8.55 2.89 6.15
C LEU A 329 -8.68 1.86 7.27
N GLN A 330 -9.27 2.23 8.41
CA GLN A 330 -9.44 1.32 9.55
C GLN A 330 -10.15 0.02 9.15
N LYS A 331 -11.31 0.13 8.49
CA LYS A 331 -12.07 -1.05 8.01
C LYS A 331 -11.31 -1.84 6.95
N SER A 332 -10.65 -1.17 6.01
CA SER A 332 -9.85 -1.85 5.00
C SER A 332 -8.65 -2.60 5.60
N LEU A 333 -8.06 -2.06 6.66
CA LEU A 333 -6.91 -2.65 7.34
C LEU A 333 -7.33 -3.91 8.11
N LEU A 334 -8.37 -3.80 8.94
CA LEU A 334 -8.89 -4.93 9.71
C LEU A 334 -9.39 -6.06 8.79
N ALA A 335 -10.12 -5.73 7.72
CA ALA A 335 -10.53 -6.71 6.73
C ALA A 335 -9.34 -7.42 6.08
N ARG A 336 -8.27 -6.68 5.75
CA ARG A 336 -7.07 -7.24 5.13
C ARG A 336 -6.26 -8.09 6.10
N LEU A 337 -6.19 -7.72 7.38
CA LEU A 337 -5.58 -8.53 8.44
C LEU A 337 -6.29 -9.88 8.60
N THR A 338 -7.61 -9.85 8.75
CA THR A 338 -8.42 -11.08 8.83
C THR A 338 -8.26 -11.94 7.59
N GLU A 339 -8.22 -11.32 6.40
CA GLU A 339 -7.95 -12.01 5.14
C GLU A 339 -6.57 -12.66 5.11
N THR A 340 -5.55 -11.97 5.62
CA THR A 340 -4.16 -12.47 5.63
C THR A 340 -4.04 -13.72 6.52
N VAL A 341 -4.76 -13.77 7.65
CA VAL A 341 -4.80 -14.96 8.52
C VAL A 341 -5.40 -16.17 7.79
N VAL A 342 -6.55 -16.00 7.12
CA VAL A 342 -7.19 -17.14 6.43
C VAL A 342 -6.44 -17.56 5.17
N ILE A 343 -5.79 -16.63 4.45
CA ILE A 343 -4.92 -17.00 3.33
C ILE A 343 -3.73 -17.81 3.83
N TRP A 344 -3.07 -17.35 4.90
CA TRP A 344 -1.97 -18.12 5.50
C TRP A 344 -2.42 -19.52 5.88
N LEU A 345 -3.53 -19.66 6.61
CA LEU A 345 -4.05 -20.96 7.03
C LEU A 345 -4.41 -21.87 5.85
N SER A 346 -4.93 -21.31 4.76
CA SER A 346 -5.24 -22.05 3.53
C SER A 346 -3.99 -22.68 2.90
N ASP A 347 -2.90 -21.93 2.90
CA ASP A 347 -1.70 -22.24 2.12
C ASP A 347 -0.58 -22.91 2.97
N GLU A 348 -0.71 -22.93 4.30
CA GLU A 348 0.31 -23.45 5.22
C GLU A 348 0.41 -24.99 5.19
N GLN A 349 1.41 -25.51 4.47
CA GLN A 349 1.56 -26.95 4.28
C GLN A 349 1.94 -27.69 5.57
N GLU A 350 2.69 -27.07 6.48
CA GLU A 350 3.01 -27.69 7.77
C GLU A 350 1.75 -27.93 8.61
N PHE A 351 0.83 -26.95 8.60
CA PHE A 351 -0.47 -27.07 9.27
C PHE A 351 -1.31 -28.20 8.66
N TRP A 352 -1.45 -28.25 7.33
CA TRP A 352 -2.27 -29.27 6.68
C TRP A 352 -1.64 -30.67 6.71
N GLY A 353 -0.31 -30.75 6.70
CA GLY A 353 0.44 -32.01 6.76
C GLY A 353 0.09 -32.86 8.00
N VAL A 354 -0.28 -32.22 9.11
CA VAL A 354 -0.71 -32.90 10.34
C VAL A 354 -2.00 -33.71 10.13
N PHE A 355 -2.95 -33.21 9.34
CA PHE A 355 -4.20 -33.94 9.07
C PHE A 355 -4.03 -35.02 7.99
N GLU A 356 -3.06 -34.80 7.10
CA GLU A 356 -2.71 -35.72 6.01
C GLU A 356 -1.82 -36.88 6.51
N ASP A 357 -1.19 -36.76 7.68
CA ASP A 357 -0.42 -37.83 8.33
C ASP A 357 -1.33 -38.99 8.76
N ASP A 358 -1.01 -40.18 8.24
CA ASP A 358 -1.80 -41.36 8.52
C ASP A 358 -1.81 -41.80 9.99
N SER A 359 -0.78 -41.42 10.74
CA SER A 359 -0.61 -41.74 12.17
C SER A 359 -1.40 -40.82 13.11
N ALA A 360 -1.88 -39.66 12.62
CA ALA A 360 -2.58 -38.68 13.45
C ALA A 360 -4.01 -39.15 13.83
N PRO A 361 -4.38 -39.16 15.12
CA PRO A 361 -5.71 -39.61 15.55
C PRO A 361 -6.77 -38.53 15.29
N LEU A 362 -7.28 -38.46 14.05
CA LEU A 362 -8.36 -37.52 13.71
C LEU A 362 -9.67 -37.87 14.44
N GLN A 363 -10.33 -36.85 14.98
CA GLN A 363 -11.62 -36.99 15.67
C GLN A 363 -12.68 -36.08 15.04
N PRO A 364 -13.97 -36.48 15.02
CA PRO A 364 -15.08 -35.64 14.57
C PRO A 364 -15.11 -34.25 15.22
N LEU A 365 -14.78 -34.16 16.51
CA LEU A 365 -14.74 -32.92 17.28
C LEU A 365 -13.69 -31.92 16.75
N GLY A 366 -12.55 -32.41 16.25
CA GLY A 366 -11.54 -31.58 15.61
C GLY A 366 -12.05 -30.91 14.34
N LEU A 367 -12.81 -31.64 13.52
CA LEU A 367 -13.46 -31.10 12.32
C LEU A 367 -14.51 -30.04 12.68
N GLN A 368 -15.35 -30.32 13.70
CA GLN A 368 -16.32 -29.35 14.20
C GLN A 368 -15.64 -28.07 14.68
N GLN A 369 -14.54 -28.17 15.45
CA GLN A 369 -13.81 -27.01 15.96
C GLN A 369 -13.21 -26.17 14.83
N LEU A 370 -12.59 -26.79 13.83
CA LEU A 370 -12.00 -26.08 12.69
C LEU A 370 -13.08 -25.32 11.89
N ILE A 371 -14.24 -25.95 11.68
CA ILE A 371 -15.37 -25.28 11.02
C ILE A 371 -15.88 -24.11 11.88
N LEU A 372 -16.03 -24.30 13.19
CA LEU A 372 -16.42 -23.23 14.10
C LEU A 372 -15.44 -22.04 14.04
N ASP A 373 -14.14 -22.30 14.01
CA ASP A 373 -13.10 -21.26 13.93
C ASP A 373 -13.18 -20.47 12.62
N MET A 374 -13.49 -21.13 11.51
CA MET A 374 -13.71 -20.48 10.21
C MET A 374 -14.98 -19.61 10.21
N HIS A 375 -16.09 -20.12 10.76
CA HIS A 375 -17.32 -19.33 10.93
C HIS A 375 -17.09 -18.13 11.86
N PHE A 376 -16.38 -18.34 12.96
CA PHE A 376 -16.01 -17.29 13.91
C PHE A 376 -15.20 -16.19 13.22
N THR A 377 -14.19 -16.55 12.42
CA THR A 377 -13.38 -15.57 11.67
C THR A 377 -14.23 -14.72 10.71
N VAL A 378 -15.20 -15.33 10.03
CA VAL A 378 -16.12 -14.61 9.15
C VAL A 378 -17.08 -13.71 9.95
N GLU A 379 -17.59 -14.19 11.08
CA GLU A 379 -18.51 -13.43 11.93
C GLU A 379 -17.82 -12.25 12.63
N ILE A 380 -16.54 -12.34 13.01
CA ILE A 380 -15.77 -11.21 13.54
C ILE A 380 -15.85 -10.02 12.57
N ALA A 381 -15.57 -10.27 11.28
CA ALA A 381 -15.57 -9.22 10.27
C ALA A 381 -16.98 -8.64 10.02
N ARG A 382 -18.03 -9.45 10.13
CA ARG A 382 -19.42 -8.98 10.03
C ARG A 382 -19.81 -8.13 11.23
N PHE A 383 -19.52 -8.62 12.44
CA PHE A 383 -19.85 -7.97 13.70
C PHE A 383 -19.18 -6.60 13.81
N ALA A 384 -17.88 -6.52 13.50
CA ALA A 384 -17.12 -5.29 13.58
C ALA A 384 -17.26 -4.37 12.35
N GLY A 385 -18.18 -4.69 11.42
CA GLY A 385 -18.58 -3.78 10.35
C GLY A 385 -17.62 -3.67 9.17
N TYR A 386 -16.80 -4.69 8.92
CA TYR A 386 -15.88 -4.80 7.78
C TYR A 386 -16.02 -6.14 7.02
N PRO A 387 -17.23 -6.55 6.59
CA PRO A 387 -17.42 -7.82 5.90
C PRO A 387 -16.57 -7.92 4.62
N SER A 388 -15.85 -9.03 4.46
CA SER A 388 -14.97 -9.28 3.31
C SER A 388 -15.40 -10.54 2.56
N ARG A 389 -15.62 -10.39 1.24
CA ARG A 389 -15.92 -11.52 0.35
C ARG A 389 -14.75 -12.50 0.30
N ASN A 390 -13.51 -12.00 0.31
CA ASN A 390 -12.32 -12.83 0.23
C ASN A 390 -12.13 -13.65 1.50
N VAL A 391 -12.39 -13.06 2.68
CA VAL A 391 -12.39 -13.80 3.96
C VAL A 391 -13.41 -14.94 3.91
N HIS A 392 -14.63 -14.64 3.47
CA HIS A 392 -15.67 -15.67 3.37
C HIS A 392 -15.32 -16.78 2.36
N GLN A 393 -14.77 -16.43 1.20
CA GLN A 393 -14.36 -17.39 0.18
C GLN A 393 -13.20 -18.28 0.66
N SER A 394 -12.20 -17.69 1.31
CA SER A 394 -11.03 -18.42 1.84
C SER A 394 -11.44 -19.34 2.99
N ALA A 395 -12.25 -18.85 3.93
CA ALA A 395 -12.81 -19.66 5.01
C ALA A 395 -13.64 -20.85 4.45
N SER A 396 -14.47 -20.61 3.43
CA SER A 396 -15.24 -21.68 2.77
C SER A 396 -14.33 -22.71 2.09
N ALA A 397 -13.22 -22.27 1.47
CA ALA A 397 -12.23 -23.17 0.87
C ALA A 397 -11.53 -24.05 1.91
N ILE A 398 -11.17 -23.46 3.07
CA ILE A 398 -10.59 -24.17 4.22
C ILE A 398 -11.57 -25.22 4.74
N ILE A 399 -12.83 -24.86 4.97
CA ILE A 399 -13.88 -25.79 5.41
C ILE A 399 -14.02 -26.95 4.42
N ALA A 400 -14.09 -26.66 3.12
CA ALA A 400 -14.20 -27.69 2.09
C ALA A 400 -12.96 -28.61 2.04
N ARG A 401 -11.75 -28.07 2.25
CA ARG A 401 -10.51 -28.85 2.35
C ARG A 401 -10.52 -29.75 3.59
N ALA A 402 -10.93 -29.22 4.74
CA ALA A 402 -11.02 -29.98 5.99
C ALA A 402 -12.01 -31.15 5.87
N ILE A 403 -13.23 -30.89 5.36
CA ILE A 403 -14.25 -31.94 5.14
C ILE A 403 -13.70 -33.05 4.23
N ARG A 404 -13.03 -32.69 3.12
CA ARG A 404 -12.45 -33.67 2.20
C ARG A 404 -11.36 -34.52 2.87
N THR A 405 -10.48 -33.87 3.65
CA THR A 405 -9.35 -34.52 4.31
C THR A 405 -9.82 -35.49 5.38
N PHE A 406 -10.75 -35.07 6.25
CA PHE A 406 -11.31 -35.92 7.30
C PHE A 406 -12.16 -37.06 6.73
N SER A 407 -12.92 -36.81 5.66
CA SER A 407 -13.71 -37.84 4.98
C SER A 407 -12.83 -38.91 4.33
N ALA A 408 -11.71 -38.53 3.73
CA ALA A 408 -10.73 -39.48 3.20
C ALA A 408 -10.14 -40.39 4.28
N ARG A 409 -10.14 -39.93 5.54
CA ARG A 409 -9.65 -40.65 6.73
C ARG A 409 -10.77 -41.42 7.45
N GLY A 410 -11.96 -41.53 6.85
CA GLY A 410 -13.07 -42.34 7.34
C GLY A 410 -14.02 -41.64 8.31
N ILE A 411 -13.86 -40.34 8.55
CA ILE A 411 -14.80 -39.54 9.36
C ILE A 411 -15.95 -39.11 8.46
N ASP A 412 -17.15 -39.61 8.72
CA ASP A 412 -18.35 -39.24 7.95
C ASP A 412 -18.84 -37.84 8.35
N PRO A 413 -18.77 -36.82 7.47
CA PRO A 413 -19.18 -35.46 7.80
C PRO A 413 -20.68 -35.35 8.08
N GLN A 414 -21.53 -36.22 7.50
CA GLN A 414 -22.98 -36.13 7.66
C GLN A 414 -23.45 -36.55 9.07
N SER A 415 -22.77 -37.52 9.67
CA SER A 415 -23.03 -37.92 11.06
C SER A 415 -22.25 -37.11 12.07
N ALA A 416 -21.10 -36.54 11.67
CA ALA A 416 -20.21 -35.79 12.53
C ALA A 416 -20.56 -34.30 12.67
N LEU A 417 -21.26 -33.66 11.73
CA LEU A 417 -21.42 -32.20 11.72
C LEU A 417 -22.87 -31.75 11.96
N PRO A 418 -23.08 -30.70 12.78
CA PRO A 418 -24.32 -29.93 12.80
C PRO A 418 -24.61 -29.23 11.47
N GLU A 419 -25.81 -28.65 11.36
CA GLU A 419 -26.17 -27.77 10.23
C GLU A 419 -25.31 -26.49 10.22
N ASP A 420 -25.06 -25.92 9.04
CA ASP A 420 -24.24 -24.72 8.87
C ASP A 420 -24.72 -23.52 9.70
N GLU A 421 -26.05 -23.35 9.81
CA GLU A 421 -26.69 -22.30 10.61
C GLU A 421 -26.30 -22.38 12.09
N TRP A 422 -26.06 -23.59 12.60
CA TRP A 422 -25.62 -23.78 13.97
C TRP A 422 -24.22 -23.17 14.21
N PHE A 423 -23.28 -23.31 13.26
CA PHE A 423 -21.95 -22.73 13.39
C PHE A 423 -21.99 -21.20 13.35
N VAL A 424 -22.88 -20.63 12.54
CA VAL A 424 -23.10 -19.17 12.48
C VAL A 424 -23.62 -18.64 13.82
N GLU A 425 -24.63 -19.28 14.41
CA GLU A 425 -25.18 -18.85 15.70
C GLU A 425 -24.21 -19.10 16.87
N ALA A 426 -23.46 -20.21 16.83
CA ALA A 426 -22.38 -20.50 17.78
C ALA A 426 -21.29 -19.42 17.74
N ALA A 427 -20.83 -19.03 16.55
CA ALA A 427 -19.85 -17.97 16.36
C ALA A 427 -20.34 -16.61 16.91
N LYS A 428 -21.60 -16.23 16.62
CA LYS A 428 -22.20 -15.00 17.17
C LYS A 428 -22.30 -15.03 18.69
N SER A 429 -22.73 -16.16 19.26
CA SER A 429 -22.82 -16.36 20.71
C SER A 429 -21.43 -16.22 21.35
N ALA A 430 -20.41 -16.83 20.75
CA ALA A 430 -19.03 -16.71 21.21
C ALA A 430 -18.51 -15.27 21.18
N ILE A 431 -18.77 -14.50 20.11
CA ILE A 431 -18.41 -13.07 20.06
C ILE A 431 -19.04 -12.31 21.22
N ASN A 432 -20.34 -12.48 21.46
CA ASN A 432 -21.03 -11.79 22.55
C ASN A 432 -20.43 -12.14 23.91
N LYS A 433 -20.08 -13.40 24.15
CA LYS A 433 -19.45 -13.84 25.41
C LYS A 433 -18.06 -13.27 25.60
N LEU A 434 -17.24 -13.25 24.53
CA LEU A 434 -15.89 -12.69 24.58
C LEU A 434 -15.89 -11.16 24.78
N LEU A 435 -17.02 -10.50 24.55
CA LEU A 435 -17.22 -9.07 24.82
C LEU A 435 -17.79 -8.78 26.22
N GLU A 436 -18.34 -9.78 26.93
CA GLU A 436 -18.88 -9.57 28.26
C GLU A 436 -17.74 -9.35 29.29
N PRO A 437 -17.73 -8.21 29.99
CA PRO A 437 -16.70 -7.95 31.00
C PRO A 437 -16.91 -8.88 32.20
N GLY A 438 -16.08 -9.92 32.32
CA GLY A 438 -16.04 -10.82 33.47
C GLY A 438 -16.37 -12.30 33.22
N SER A 439 -16.42 -12.77 31.97
CA SER A 439 -16.41 -14.22 31.70
C SER A 439 -14.99 -14.75 31.93
N ASP A 440 -14.85 -15.71 32.85
CA ASP A 440 -13.60 -16.41 33.21
C ASP A 440 -12.78 -16.76 31.95
N THR A 441 -11.84 -15.90 31.59
CA THR A 441 -10.66 -16.31 30.85
C THR A 441 -9.87 -17.11 31.88
N SER A 442 -9.86 -18.43 31.74
CA SER A 442 -8.95 -19.26 32.51
C SER A 442 -7.55 -18.68 32.34
N GLU A 443 -7.02 -18.13 33.43
CA GLU A 443 -5.62 -17.73 33.68
C GLU A 443 -4.74 -17.78 32.42
N VAL A 444 -4.79 -16.72 31.63
CA VAL A 444 -3.63 -16.35 30.82
C VAL A 444 -2.74 -15.60 31.80
N ASP A 445 -1.75 -16.30 32.35
CA ASP A 445 -0.75 -15.74 33.26
C ASP A 445 -0.19 -14.43 32.68
N GLU A 446 -0.59 -13.31 33.27
CA GLU A 446 -0.10 -11.95 33.00
C GLU A 446 1.22 -11.65 33.71
N ASP A 447 1.93 -12.67 34.19
CA ASP A 447 3.22 -12.51 34.87
C ASP A 447 4.33 -13.14 34.04
N HIS A 448 4.86 -12.43 33.05
CA HIS A 448 6.28 -12.45 32.62
C HIS A 448 6.53 -11.43 31.48
N ILE A 449 6.25 -10.15 31.72
CA ILE A 449 6.88 -9.06 30.96
C ILE A 449 7.96 -8.46 31.86
N ILE A 450 9.20 -8.91 31.66
CA ILE A 450 10.37 -8.32 32.30
C ILE A 450 10.66 -7.00 31.56
N LEU A 451 10.39 -5.87 32.23
CA LEU A 451 10.93 -4.56 31.87
C LEU A 451 12.45 -4.56 32.17
N PRO A 452 13.31 -4.14 31.23
CA PRO A 452 14.70 -3.87 31.54
C PRO A 452 14.80 -2.44 32.10
N ASP A 453 15.19 -2.31 33.36
CA ASP A 453 15.72 -1.06 33.91
C ASP A 453 17.09 -1.29 34.52
N ASP A 454 17.94 -0.28 34.34
CA ASP A 454 19.38 -0.25 34.51
C ASP A 454 19.94 -0.51 35.93
N GLU A 455 21.14 -1.10 35.91
CA GLU A 455 22.26 -1.05 36.86
C GLU A 455 22.04 -1.45 38.35
N ILE A 456 22.78 -2.49 38.77
CA ILE A 456 23.95 -2.37 39.67
C ILE A 456 24.79 -3.66 39.60
N VAL A 457 26.09 -3.46 39.44
CA VAL A 457 27.23 -4.39 39.44
C VAL A 457 27.21 -5.39 40.61
N THR A 458 27.51 -6.67 40.35
CA THR A 458 28.39 -7.51 41.22
C THR A 458 28.83 -8.81 40.53
N ASP A 459 30.14 -9.06 40.55
CA ASP A 459 30.85 -10.21 39.99
C ASP A 459 30.44 -11.57 40.58
N SER A 460 30.36 -12.61 39.73
CA SER A 460 30.90 -13.94 40.04
C SER A 460 30.92 -14.83 38.79
N ASP A 461 32.07 -15.46 38.59
CA ASP A 461 32.41 -16.43 37.55
C ASP A 461 31.54 -17.70 37.52
N GLU A 462 31.60 -18.32 36.33
CA GLU A 462 31.72 -19.77 36.03
C GLU A 462 30.59 -20.47 35.24
N SER A 463 31.04 -20.97 34.07
CA SER A 463 30.67 -22.23 33.42
C SER A 463 29.79 -22.17 32.16
N ALA A 464 30.43 -22.66 31.10
CA ALA A 464 30.01 -22.78 29.71
C ALA A 464 29.00 -23.91 29.43
N SER A 465 28.48 -23.90 28.19
CA SER A 465 27.90 -25.00 27.36
C SER A 465 26.45 -24.68 26.95
N SER A 466 25.95 -24.83 25.72
CA SER A 466 26.49 -25.22 24.42
C SER A 466 25.48 -24.83 23.34
N LEU A 467 26.01 -24.57 22.14
CA LEU A 467 25.33 -24.47 20.85
C LEU A 467 24.42 -25.67 20.53
N SER A 468 23.27 -25.41 19.91
CA SER A 468 22.74 -26.24 18.83
C SER A 468 21.96 -25.40 17.80
N THR A 469 22.49 -25.41 16.59
CA THR A 469 21.98 -24.85 15.32
C THR A 469 20.87 -25.73 14.72
N LEU A 470 19.89 -25.13 14.02
CA LEU A 470 19.24 -25.55 12.75
C LEU A 470 17.97 -24.69 12.52
N GLU A 471 17.95 -23.79 11.53
CA GLU A 471 17.37 -23.94 10.16
C GLU A 471 15.86 -24.23 10.21
N SER A 472 14.93 -23.42 9.65
CA SER A 472 14.88 -22.82 8.31
C SER A 472 13.77 -21.74 8.20
N PHE A 473 14.05 -20.55 7.67
CA PHE A 473 13.08 -19.44 7.49
C PHE A 473 12.67 -19.19 6.01
N GLU A 474 12.86 -20.16 5.11
CA GLU A 474 12.62 -19.93 3.66
C GLU A 474 11.15 -20.03 3.21
N SER A 475 10.20 -20.40 4.08
CA SER A 475 8.81 -20.70 3.66
C SER A 475 8.03 -19.47 3.18
N PHE A 476 8.31 -18.26 3.69
CA PHE A 476 7.50 -17.08 3.37
C PHE A 476 7.89 -16.37 2.05
N ALA A 477 9.12 -16.58 1.54
CA ALA A 477 9.61 -15.90 0.34
C ALA A 477 9.00 -16.43 -0.98
N SER A 478 8.32 -17.58 -0.96
CA SER A 478 7.79 -18.23 -2.17
C SER A 478 6.31 -17.90 -2.47
N ALA A 479 5.63 -17.12 -1.64
CA ALA A 479 4.24 -16.73 -1.87
C ALA A 479 4.13 -15.58 -2.89
N SER A 480 4.38 -15.88 -4.17
CA SER A 480 4.03 -15.02 -5.30
C SER A 480 2.51 -15.00 -5.48
N MET A 481 1.89 -13.85 -5.19
CA MET A 481 0.51 -13.58 -5.55
C MET A 481 0.43 -13.41 -7.08
N GLY A 482 -0.09 -14.42 -7.77
CA GLY A 482 -0.44 -14.32 -9.19
C GLY A 482 -1.47 -13.20 -9.40
N GLU A 483 -1.26 -12.40 -10.45
CA GLU A 483 -2.20 -11.37 -10.90
C GLU A 483 -3.60 -11.98 -11.07
N LEU A 484 -4.58 -11.46 -10.32
CA LEU A 484 -5.98 -11.83 -10.48
C LEU A 484 -6.48 -11.29 -11.84
N ASP A 485 -6.59 -12.18 -12.82
CA ASP A 485 -7.21 -11.90 -14.11
C ASP A 485 -8.63 -11.34 -13.93
N SER A 486 -8.88 -10.20 -14.56
CA SER A 486 -10.20 -9.57 -14.60
C SER A 486 -11.17 -10.41 -15.45
N PRO A 487 -12.46 -10.53 -15.08
CA PRO A 487 -13.41 -11.33 -15.85
C PRO A 487 -13.68 -10.68 -17.21
N ILE A 488 -13.37 -11.42 -18.28
CA ILE A 488 -13.78 -11.12 -19.65
C ILE A 488 -15.29 -11.29 -19.74
N PHE A 489 -16.01 -10.19 -19.95
CA PHE A 489 -17.41 -10.24 -20.36
C PHE A 489 -17.48 -10.71 -21.81
N THR A 490 -17.97 -11.93 -22.03
CA THR A 490 -18.46 -12.37 -23.33
C THR A 490 -19.96 -12.08 -23.41
N ASP A 491 -20.35 -11.17 -24.29
CA ASP A 491 -21.74 -11.01 -24.75
C ASP A 491 -22.19 -12.29 -25.48
N PRO A 492 -23.39 -12.83 -25.21
CA PRO A 492 -24.01 -13.79 -26.10
C PRO A 492 -24.81 -13.05 -27.18
N GLU A 493 -24.57 -13.43 -28.43
CA GLU A 493 -25.40 -13.07 -29.58
C GLU A 493 -26.88 -13.41 -29.31
N ASN A 494 -27.75 -12.38 -29.31
CA ASN A 494 -29.00 -12.32 -30.09
C ASN A 494 -29.64 -10.94 -30.03
#